data_AF-A0A0M1J4Z5-F1
#
_entry.id   AF-A0A0M1J4Z5-F1
#
_cell.length_a   1.000
_cell.length_b   1.000
_cell.length_c   1.000
_cell.angle_alpha   90.00
_cell.angle_beta   90.00
_cell.angle_gamma   90.00
#
_symmetry.space_group_name_H-M   'P 1'
#
loop_
_entity.id
_entity.type
_entity.pdbx_description
1 polymer ?
#
loop_
_entity_poly.entity_id
_entity_poly.type
_entity_poly.pdbx_seq_one_letter_code
_entity_poly.pdbx_strand_id
1 'polypeptide(L)' 'MAKYRVRVKYGNPGGDKNNSTTVNVEAGSESTAMQLAINKFKNSNSIYKNKEVDVVEIKEI' A
#
# COMPACT_ATOMS: atom_id res chain seq x y z
N MET A 1 18.94 2.80 4.40
CA MET A 1 17.55 2.66 3.90
C MET A 1 16.67 3.50 4.79
N ALA A 2 15.75 4.26 4.22
CA ALA A 2 14.81 5.06 4.98
C ALA A 2 13.54 4.26 5.28
N LYS A 3 12.87 4.56 6.38
CA LYS A 3 11.57 3.98 6.72
C LYS A 3 10.49 4.87 6.14
N TYR A 4 9.52 4.25 5.49
CA TYR A 4 8.38 4.94 4.90
C TYR A 4 7.09 4.39 5.48
N ARG A 5 6.20 5.31 5.81
CA ARG A 5 4.82 5.08 6.18
C ARG A 5 3.94 5.34 4.96
N VAL A 6 3.40 4.29 4.36
CA VAL A 6 2.62 4.37 3.13
C VAL A 6 1.15 4.10 3.44
N ARG A 7 0.27 5.06 3.14
CA ARG A 7 -1.18 4.90 3.27
C ARG A 7 -1.77 4.38 1.98
N VAL A 8 -2.47 3.27 2.10
CA VAL A 8 -3.01 2.50 0.99
C VAL A 8 -4.53 2.49 1.10
N LYS A 9 -5.25 2.93 0.05
CA LYS A 9 -6.70 2.80 -0.07
C LYS A 9 -7.07 1.53 -0.84
N TYR A 10 -8.06 0.81 -0.33
CA TYR A 10 -8.60 -0.42 -0.92
C TYR A 10 -10.12 -0.48 -0.72
N GLY A 11 -10.80 -1.24 -1.58
CA GLY A 11 -12.26 -1.34 -1.62
C GLY A 11 -12.70 -2.75 -1.91
N ASN A 12 -13.99 -3.03 -1.66
CA ASN A 12 -14.53 -4.34 -1.96
C ASN A 12 -14.33 -4.72 -3.44
N PRO A 13 -14.20 -6.03 -3.75
CA PRO A 13 -14.28 -6.52 -5.13
C PRO A 13 -15.46 -5.88 -5.88
N GLY A 14 -15.20 -5.09 -6.91
CA GLY A 14 -16.25 -4.48 -7.75
C GLY A 14 -17.02 -3.33 -7.09
N GLY A 15 -16.52 -2.75 -5.99
CA GLY A 15 -17.11 -1.58 -5.33
C GLY A 15 -16.07 -0.50 -4.98
N ASP A 16 -16.53 0.63 -4.43
CA ASP A 16 -15.69 1.80 -4.13
C ASP A 16 -14.61 1.53 -3.08
N LYS A 17 -13.45 2.19 -3.25
CA LYS A 17 -12.29 2.15 -2.34
C LYS A 17 -12.52 3.00 -1.08
N ASN A 18 -13.37 2.51 -0.19
CA ASN A 18 -13.75 3.20 1.05
C ASN A 18 -12.86 2.89 2.26
N ASN A 19 -12.01 1.86 2.19
CA ASN A 19 -11.10 1.49 3.27
C ASN A 19 -9.69 2.02 3.02
N SER A 20 -8.96 2.28 4.11
CA SER A 20 -7.54 2.62 4.04
C SER A 20 -6.77 1.96 5.16
N THR A 21 -5.54 1.56 4.89
CA THR A 21 -4.60 1.06 5.89
C THR A 21 -3.25 1.72 5.70
N THR A 22 -2.38 1.57 6.69
CA THR A 22 -1.01 2.10 6.63
C THR A 22 -0.03 0.94 6.68
N VAL A 23 0.93 0.96 5.77
CA VAL A 23 1.97 -0.06 5.63
C VAL A 23 3.33 0.59 5.81
N ASN A 24 4.09 0.08 6.78
CA ASN A 24 5.47 0.51 7.00
C ASN A 24 6.41 -0.39 6.19
N VAL A 25 7.31 0.24 5.44
CA VAL A 25 8.32 -0.40 4.60
C VAL A 25 9.65 0.32 4.68
N GLU A 26 10.74 -0.41 4.47
CA GLU A 26 12.07 0.16 4.34
C GLU A 26 12.45 0.17 2.86
N ALA A 27 12.88 1.33 2.36
CA ALA A 27 13.21 1.50 0.95
C ALA A 27 14.35 2.52 0.74
N GLY A 28 14.97 2.46 -0.44
CA GLY A 28 15.94 3.47 -0.87
C GLY A 28 15.30 4.72 -1.49
N SER A 29 14.01 4.66 -1.84
CA SER A 29 13.27 5.76 -2.46
C SER A 29 11.77 5.61 -2.22
N GLU A 30 11.02 6.71 -2.36
CA GLU A 30 9.55 6.72 -2.28
C GLU A 30 8.89 5.77 -3.29
N SER A 31 9.37 5.74 -4.53
CA SER A 31 8.83 4.85 -5.58
C SER A 31 8.96 3.38 -5.19
N THR A 32 10.12 3.00 -4.64
CA THR A 32 10.34 1.63 -4.14
C THR A 32 9.44 1.34 -2.93
N ALA A 33 9.29 2.30 -2.01
CA ALA A 33 8.41 2.16 -0.86
C ALA A 33 6.94 1.94 -1.27
N MET A 34 6.44 2.68 -2.27
CA MET A 34 5.09 2.48 -2.82
C MET A 34 4.88 1.05 -3.32
N GLN A 35 5.79 0.54 -4.15
CA GLN A 35 5.69 -0.82 -4.69
C GLN A 35 5.75 -1.87 -3.59
N LEU A 36 6.68 -1.72 -2.63
CA LEU A 36 6.80 -2.62 -1.49
C LEU A 36 5.55 -2.61 -0.62
N ALA A 37 4.96 -1.44 -0.37
CA ALA A 37 3.77 -1.29 0.44
C ALA A 37 2.56 -1.97 -0.21
N ILE A 38 2.36 -1.77 -1.51
CA ILE A 38 1.29 -2.43 -2.27
C ILE A 38 1.49 -3.95 -2.25
N ASN A 39 2.71 -4.42 -2.52
CA ASN A 39 3.02 -5.86 -2.54
C ASN A 39 2.81 -6.49 -1.17
N LYS A 40 3.26 -5.83 -0.09
CA LYS A 40 3.07 -6.30 1.28
C LYS A 40 1.59 -6.34 1.65
N PHE A 41 0.82 -5.31 1.30
CA PHE A 41 -0.63 -5.29 1.49
C PHE A 41 -1.33 -6.45 0.77
N LYS A 42 -1.02 -6.65 -0.52
CA LYS A 42 -1.60 -7.72 -1.35
C LYS A 42 -1.20 -9.13 -0.91
N ASN A 43 0.03 -9.30 -0.43
CA ASN A 43 0.48 -10.57 0.14
C ASN A 43 -0.22 -10.89 1.46
N SER A 44 -0.45 -9.88 2.31
CA SER A 44 -1.22 -10.06 3.55
C SER A 44 -2.73 -10.23 3.30
N ASN A 45 -3.24 -9.75 2.17
CA ASN A 45 -4.66 -9.81 1.82
C ASN A 45 -4.86 -10.38 0.42
N SER A 46 -4.86 -11.71 0.32
CA SER A 46 -4.98 -12.45 -0.95
C SER A 46 -6.20 -12.06 -1.79
N ILE A 47 -7.29 -11.64 -1.14
CA ILE A 47 -8.51 -11.12 -1.80
C ILE A 47 -8.28 -9.86 -2.65
N TYR A 48 -7.17 -9.14 -2.44
CA TYR A 48 -6.78 -7.93 -3.18
C TYR A 48 -5.58 -8.15 -4.11
N LYS A 49 -5.06 -9.38 -4.24
CA LYS A 49 -3.89 -9.70 -5.06
C LYS A 49 -4.03 -9.20 -6.50
N ASN A 50 -5.19 -9.46 -7.10
CA ASN A 50 -5.53 -9.07 -8.48
C ASN A 50 -6.42 -7.83 -8.56
N LYS A 51 -6.51 -7.04 -7.48
CA LYS A 51 -7.34 -5.83 -7.44
C LYS A 51 -6.51 -4.57 -7.46
N GLU A 52 -7.17 -3.50 -7.88
CA GLU A 52 -6.60 -2.16 -7.81
C GLU A 52 -6.56 -1.67 -6.36
N VAL A 53 -5.41 -1.12 -6.01
CA VAL A 53 -5.07 -0.67 -4.67
C VAL A 53 -4.27 0.61 -4.88
N ASP A 54 -4.68 1.71 -4.26
CA ASP A 54 -4.08 3.02 -4.50
C ASP A 54 -3.24 3.45 -3.31
N VAL A 55 -2.10 4.09 -3.57
CA VAL A 55 -1.36 4.81 -2.55
C VAL A 55 -1.87 6.25 -2.52
N VAL A 56 -2.32 6.70 -1.36
CA VAL A 56 -2.85 8.06 -1.17
C VAL A 56 -1.93 8.96 -0.37
N GLU A 57 -0.95 8.40 0.33
CA GLU A 57 -0.01 9.17 1.14
C GLU A 57 1.28 8.36 1.33
N ILE A 58 2.42 9.03 1.27
CA ILE A 58 3.72 8.47 1.64
C ILE A 58 4.46 9.49 2.50
N LYS A 59 5.04 9.02 3.59
CA LYS A 59 5.83 9.85 4.50
C LYS A 59 7.08 9.07 4.93
N GLU A 60 8.23 9.70 4.84
CA GLU A 60 9.45 9.21 5.49
C GLU A 60 9.32 9.38 7.03
N ILE A 61 9.78 8.39 7.79
CA ILE A 61 9.69 8.33 9.27
C ILE A 61 10.99 7.81 9.89
#